data_AF-A0A2W6P5R9-F1
#
_entry.id   AF-A0A2W6P5R9-F1
#
_cell.length_a   1.000
_cell.length_b   1.000
_cell.length_c   1.000
_cell.angle_alpha   90.00
_cell.angle_beta   90.00
_cell.angle_gamma   90.00
#
_symmetry.space_group_name_H-M   'P 1'
#
loop_
_entity.id
_entity.type
_entity.pdbx_description
1 polymer ?
#
loop_
_entity_poly.entity_id
_entity_poly.type
_entity_poly.pdbx_seq_one_letter_code
_entity_poly.pdbx_strand_id
1 'polypeptide(L)' 'TIPLLGFMGVPSAIDITRVGSSGILPVINTAIAHKDAGVGMIGAGIVHPPFACFEKAILGWCERYGV' A
#
# COMPACT_ATOMS: atom_id res chain seq x y z
N THR A 1 1.87 4.11 18.57
CA THR A 1 0.50 3.73 18.99
C THR A 1 -0.46 4.80 18.52
N ILE A 2 -1.76 4.50 18.46
CA ILE A 2 -2.82 5.42 18.02
C ILE A 2 -3.72 5.73 19.23
N PRO A 3 -3.58 6.89 19.90
CA PRO A 3 -4.27 7.18 21.17
C PRO A 3 -5.79 7.06 21.09
N LEU A 4 -6.39 7.58 20.01
CA LEU A 4 -7.84 7.55 19.81
C LEU A 4 -8.40 6.13 19.62
N LEU A 5 -7.54 5.16 19.30
CA LEU A 5 -7.87 3.74 19.18
C LEU A 5 -7.39 2.95 20.41
N GLY A 6 -7.45 3.55 21.60
CA GLY A 6 -7.05 2.90 22.85
C GLY A 6 -5.56 2.56 22.91
N PHE A 7 -4.71 3.41 22.33
CA PHE A 7 -3.26 3.18 22.20
C PHE A 7 -2.89 1.89 21.44
N MET A 8 -3.76 1.39 20.57
CA MET A 8 -3.42 0.28 19.64
C MET A 8 -2.10 0.56 18.91
N GLY A 9 -1.31 -0.49 18.66
CA GLY A 9 -0.11 -0.41 17.82
C GLY A 9 -0.43 0.10 16.41
N VAL A 10 0.52 0.76 15.75
CA VAL A 10 0.35 1.14 14.35
C VAL A 10 0.40 -0.15 13.51
N PRO A 11 -0.57 -0.40 12.59
CA PRO A 11 -0.50 -1.54 11.69
C PRO A 11 0.82 -1.50 10.93
N SER A 12 1.66 -2.51 11.18
CA SER A 12 3.01 -2.60 10.65
C SER A 12 3.13 -3.80 9.74
N ALA A 13 3.93 -3.65 8.68
CA ALA A 13 4.11 -4.61 7.60
C ALA A 13 2.83 -4.88 6.78
N ILE A 14 3.04 -5.06 5.46
CA ILE A 14 1.99 -5.47 4.53
C ILE A 14 2.35 -6.89 4.09
N ASP A 15 1.48 -7.84 4.40
CA ASP A 15 1.64 -9.25 4.04
C ASP A 15 1.02 -9.50 2.66
N ILE A 16 1.86 -9.90 1.71
CA ILE A 16 1.46 -10.16 0.32
C ILE A 16 0.41 -11.27 0.20
N THR A 17 0.48 -12.31 1.05
CA THR A 17 -0.46 -13.44 1.02
C THR A 17 -1.83 -13.04 1.56
N ARG A 18 -1.85 -12.17 2.58
CA ARG A 18 -3.10 -11.61 3.13
C ARG A 18 -3.76 -10.64 2.18
N VAL A 19 -2.99 -9.79 1.49
CA VAL A 19 -3.53 -8.91 0.44
C VAL A 19 -4.11 -9.75 -0.71
N GLY A 20 -3.36 -10.75 -1.19
CA GLY A 20 -3.79 -11.62 -2.27
C GLY A 20 -5.07 -12.42 -1.94
N SER A 21 -5.15 -12.99 -0.74
CA SER A 21 -6.31 -13.80 -0.31
C SER A 21 -7.55 -12.98 0.03
N SER A 22 -7.39 -11.79 0.62
CA SER A 22 -8.53 -10.95 1.01
C SER A 22 -9.05 -10.04 -0.11
N GLY A 23 -8.22 -9.74 -1.11
CA GLY A 23 -8.51 -8.73 -2.13
C GLY A 23 -8.51 -7.29 -1.60
N ILE A 24 -8.20 -7.07 -0.32
CA ILE A 24 -8.16 -5.74 0.31
C ILE A 24 -6.80 -5.12 0.05
N LEU A 25 -6.79 -4.00 -0.68
CA LEU A 25 -5.58 -3.25 -1.00
C LEU A 25 -5.20 -2.28 0.13
N PRO A 26 -3.89 -2.02 0.34
CA PRO A 26 -3.45 -0.94 1.21
C PRO A 26 -4.00 0.42 0.80
N VAL A 27 -4.42 1.20 1.79
CA VAL A 27 -4.92 2.57 1.61
C VAL A 27 -3.76 3.53 1.82
N ILE A 28 -3.51 4.42 0.86
CA ILE A 28 -2.42 5.38 0.91
C ILE A 28 -3.01 6.79 0.80
N ASN A 29 -2.76 7.63 1.81
CA ASN A 29 -3.01 9.07 1.72
C ASN A 29 -1.80 9.72 1.04
N THR A 30 -2.02 10.48 -0.02
CA THR A 30 -0.96 11.15 -0.77
C THR A 30 -1.36 12.57 -1.18
N ALA A 31 -0.35 13.43 -1.36
CA ALA A 31 -0.51 14.68 -2.09
C ALA A 31 -0.69 14.39 -3.59
N ILE A 32 -1.48 15.23 -4.27
CA ILE A 32 -1.65 15.24 -5.72
C ILE A 32 -0.73 16.34 -6.26
N ALA A 33 0.32 15.94 -6.97
CA ALA A 33 1.22 16.87 -7.66
C ALA A 33 0.67 17.22 -9.04
N HIS A 34 0.86 18.46 -9.47
CA HIS A 34 0.55 18.88 -10.83
C HIS A 34 1.47 18.18 -11.83
N LYS A 35 0.97 17.90 -13.04
CA LYS A 35 1.73 17.19 -14.08
C LYS A 35 2.92 17.99 -14.63
N ASP A 36 2.80 19.32 -14.64
CA ASP A 36 3.80 20.22 -15.21
C ASP A 36 4.85 20.60 -14.15
N ALA A 37 6.12 20.56 -14.54
CA ALA A 37 7.25 20.80 -13.65
C ALA A 37 7.20 22.20 -13.03
N GLY A 38 7.51 22.27 -11.73
CA GLY A 38 7.59 23.53 -10.98
C GLY A 38 6.26 24.07 -10.44
N VAL A 39 5.11 23.49 -10.80
CA VAL A 39 3.80 23.94 -10.25
C VAL A 39 3.56 23.45 -8.82
N GLY A 40 3.97 22.22 -8.50
CA GLY A 40 3.89 21.67 -7.15
C GLY A 40 2.56 20.99 -6.81
N MET A 41 2.18 21.02 -5.54
CA MET A 41 0.98 20.33 -5.02
C MET A 41 -0.30 21.07 -5.39
N ILE A 42 -1.31 20.34 -5.88
CA ILE A 42 -2.62 20.88 -6.28
C ILE A 42 -3.80 20.23 -5.54
N GLY A 43 -3.53 19.28 -4.66
CA GLY A 43 -4.55 18.62 -3.85
C GLY A 43 -3.98 17.49 -3.01
N ALA A 44 -4.88 16.71 -2.40
CA ALA A 44 -4.55 15.48 -1.67
C ALA A 44 -5.71 14.49 -1.80
N GLY A 45 -5.42 13.21 -1.64
CA GLY A 45 -6.45 12.17 -1.74
C GLY A 45 -5.95 10.79 -1.31
N ILE A 46 -6.88 9.84 -1.41
CA ILE A 46 -6.64 8.43 -1.16
C ILE A 46 -6.34 7.72 -2.48
N VAL A 47 -5.31 6.88 -2.49
CA VAL A 47 -5.00 5.98 -3.60
C VAL A 47 -4.76 4.57 -3.08
N HIS A 48 -4.80 3.60 -4.00
CA HIS A 48 -4.47 2.21 -3.75
C HIS A 48 -3.33 1.79 -4.68
N PRO A 49 -2.39 0.95 -4.23
CA PRO A 49 -1.41 0.33 -5.11
C PRO A 49 -2.10 -0.59 -6.12
N PRO A 50 -1.56 -0.76 -7.35
CA PRO A 50 -2.10 -1.72 -8.31
C PRO A 50 -2.03 -3.14 -7.76
N PHE A 51 -3.12 -3.91 -7.80
CA PHE A 51 -3.14 -5.29 -7.30
C PHE A 51 -2.04 -6.17 -7.93
N ALA A 52 -1.73 -5.92 -9.21
CA ALA A 52 -0.69 -6.63 -9.95
C ALA A 52 0.70 -6.58 -9.30
N CYS A 53 1.01 -5.59 -8.44
CA CYS A 53 2.30 -5.60 -7.73
C CYS A 53 2.37 -6.69 -6.66
N PHE A 54 1.25 -7.03 -6.02
CA PHE A 54 1.18 -8.11 -5.03
C PHE A 54 1.21 -9.48 -5.69
N GLU A 55 0.50 -9.65 -6.82
CA GLU A 55 0.58 -10.88 -7.63
C GLU A 55 2.02 -11.19 -8.03
N LYS A 56 2.73 -10.20 -8.59
CA LYS A 56 4.14 -10.34 -8.93
C LYS A 56 5.03 -10.64 -7.73
N ALA A 57 4.76 -10.01 -6.58
CA ALA A 57 5.52 -10.26 -5.37
C ALA A 57 5.34 -11.69 -4.83
N ILE A 58 4.12 -12.23 -4.89
CA ILE A 58 3.82 -13.62 -4.50
C ILE A 58 4.56 -14.58 -5.43
N LEU A 59 4.46 -14.38 -6.75
CA LEU A 59 5.16 -15.22 -7.73
C LEU A 59 6.68 -15.19 -7.54
N GLY A 60 7.27 -14.01 -7.32
CA GLY A 60 8.70 -13.88 -7.05
C GLY A 60 9.13 -14.50 -5.71
N TRP A 61 8.24 -14.50 -4.71
CA TRP A 61 8.48 -15.19 -3.45
C TRP A 61 8.46 -16.72 -3.63
N CYS A 62 7.49 -17.25 -4.37
CA CYS A 62 7.42 -18.66 -4.76
C CYS A 62 8.67 -19.13 -5.51
N GLU A 63 9.11 -18.38 -6.53
CA GLU A 63 10.32 -18.67 -7.29
C GLU A 63 11.57 -18.71 -6.39
N ARG A 64 11.71 -17.75 -5.48
CA ARG A 64 12.88 -17.63 -4.61
C ARG A 64 12.99 -18.73 -3.56
N TYR A 65 11.86 -19.18 -3.02
CA TYR A 65 11.82 -20.07 -1.86
C TYR A 65 11.31 -21.49 -2.18
N GLY A 66 10.93 -21.75 -3.43
CA GLY A 66 10.54 -23.09 -3.88
C GLY A 66 9.21 -23.56 -3.29
N VAL A 67 8.26 -22.64 -3.16
CA VAL A 67 6.93 -22.82 -2.55
C VAL A 67 5.81 -22.51 -3.53
#